data_AF-A0A3S2D5E9-F1
#
_entry.id   AF-A0A3S2D5E9-F1
#
_cell.length_a   1.000
_cell.length_b   1.000
_cell.length_c   1.000
_cell.angle_alpha   90.00
_cell.angle_beta   90.00
_cell.angle_gamma   90.00
#
_symmetry.space_group_name_H-M   'P 1'
#
loop_
_entity.id
_entity.type
_entity.pdbx_description
1 polymer ?
#
loop_
_entity_poly.entity_id
_entity_poly.type
_entity_poly.pdbx_seq_one_letter_code
_entity_poly.pdbx_strand_id
1 'polypeptide(L)'
;MTCFLCLQCGVQFAATETPPEHCPICEDERQYVRWEGQAWITPEELAEGHRLVMKDDAGVLAFGIEPRFAIGQRALLAQTPHGNVLWDCVSMVSDEAVAEINRRGGLAAIAISHCHYYSVMASWSEAFGGVPIYL
;
A
#
# COMPACT_ATOMS: atom_id res chain seq x y z
N MET A 1 20.04 -4.88 1.48
CA MET A 1 19.30 -3.61 1.63
C MET A 1 17.83 -3.92 1.63
N THR A 2 17.03 -3.26 2.46
CA THR A 2 15.63 -3.59 2.74
C THR A 2 14.77 -2.34 2.59
N CYS A 3 13.63 -2.46 1.92
CA CYS A 3 12.63 -1.39 1.86
C CYS A 3 11.77 -1.42 3.13
N PHE A 4 12.05 -0.55 4.08
CA PHE A 4 11.33 -0.49 5.35
C PHE A 4 9.97 0.22 5.22
N LEU A 5 8.98 -0.28 5.93
CA LEU A 5 7.65 0.32 6.07
C LEU A 5 7.58 1.08 7.38
N CYS A 6 7.10 2.33 7.34
CA CYS A 6 6.78 3.05 8.57
C CYS A 6 5.63 2.33 9.26
N LEU A 7 5.87 1.83 10.48
CA LEU A 7 4.86 1.05 11.22
C LEU A 7 3.61 1.91 11.58
N GLN A 8 3.72 3.24 11.55
CA GLN A 8 2.60 4.14 11.83
C GLN A 8 1.72 4.42 10.60
N CYS A 9 2.29 4.86 9.48
CA CYS A 9 1.51 5.24 8.29
C CYS A 9 1.48 4.17 7.20
N GLY A 10 2.34 3.16 7.25
CA GLY A 10 2.40 2.06 6.29
C GLY A 10 3.16 2.39 4.99
N VAL A 11 3.76 3.57 4.87
CA VAL A 11 4.52 3.97 3.67
C VAL A 11 5.88 3.29 3.64
N GLN A 12 6.24 2.76 2.47
CA GLN A 12 7.52 2.16 2.16
C GLN A 12 8.54 3.22 1.76
N PHE A 13 9.78 3.02 2.21
CA PHE A 13 10.92 3.84 1.83
C PHE A 13 11.91 3.05 0.99
N ALA A 14 12.77 3.77 0.27
CA ALA A 14 13.82 3.18 -0.54
C ALA A 14 14.71 2.23 0.29
N ALA A 15 15.29 1.24 -0.38
CA ALA A 15 16.08 0.22 0.29
C ALA A 15 17.30 0.82 1.01
N THR A 16 17.51 0.44 2.26
CA THR A 16 18.64 0.87 3.10
C THR A 16 19.20 -0.32 3.89
N GLU A 17 20.36 -0.17 4.53
CA GLU A 17 20.90 -1.21 5.44
C GLU A 17 20.21 -1.20 6.80
N THR A 18 19.88 0.00 7.30
CA THR A 18 19.14 0.22 8.55
C THR A 18 17.87 1.00 8.26
N PRO A 19 16.83 0.89 9.12
CA PRO A 19 15.62 1.68 8.95
C PRO A 19 15.92 3.19 8.91
N PRO A 20 15.12 4.00 8.18
CA PRO A 20 15.28 5.45 8.19
C PRO A 20 15.16 6.04 9.60
N GLU A 21 15.85 7.15 9.87
CA GLU A 21 15.74 7.82 11.18
C GLU A 21 14.36 8.44 11.39
N HIS A 22 13.78 8.99 10.32
CA HIS A 22 12.55 9.78 10.35
C HIS A 22 11.58 9.36 9.25
N CYS A 23 10.28 9.43 9.53
CA CYS A 23 9.24 9.35 8.52
C CYS A 23 8.72 10.78 8.25
N PRO A 24 9.13 11.46 7.16
CA PRO A 24 8.72 12.85 6.91
C PRO A 24 7.20 12.99 6.72
N ILE A 25 6.52 11.89 6.38
CA ILE A 25 5.08 11.81 6.25
C ILE A 25 4.39 11.80 7.63
N CYS A 26 4.98 11.17 8.65
CA CYS A 26 4.41 11.18 10.01
C CYS A 26 4.82 12.40 10.83
N GLU A 27 5.91 13.07 10.45
CA GLU A 27 6.34 14.34 11.03
C GLU A 27 5.61 15.55 10.43
N ASP A 28 4.86 15.35 9.34
CA ASP A 28 3.92 16.34 8.82
C ASP A 28 2.74 16.53 9.79
N GLU A 29 2.25 17.77 9.88
CA GLU A 29 1.19 18.19 10.80
C GLU A 29 -0.13 17.41 10.65
N ARG A 30 -0.35 16.76 9.50
CA ARG A 30 -1.56 15.99 9.20
C ARG A 30 -1.53 14.59 9.79
N GLN A 31 -0.41 14.20 10.38
CA GLN A 31 -0.25 12.94 11.08
C GLN A 31 0.55 13.11 12.37
N TYR A 32 0.92 12.00 13.00
CA TYR A 32 1.70 11.99 14.23
C TYR A 32 2.71 10.85 14.23
N VAL A 33 3.84 11.09 14.88
CA VAL A 33 4.77 10.04 15.31
C VAL A 33 4.16 9.34 16.53
N ARG A 34 4.31 8.01 16.62
CA ARG A 34 3.80 7.26 17.78
C ARG A 34 4.42 7.75 19.08
N TRP A 35 3.74 7.44 20.19
CA TRP A 35 4.20 7.82 21.52
C TRP A 35 5.57 7.22 21.87
N GLU A 36 5.84 6.00 21.44
CA GLU A 36 7.12 5.29 21.62
C GLU A 36 8.19 5.73 20.60
N GLY A 37 7.90 6.73 19.77
CA GLY A 37 8.77 7.20 18.70
C GLY A 37 8.59 6.46 17.38
N GLN A 38 9.50 6.74 16.44
CA GLN A 38 9.51 6.13 15.11
C GLN A 38 9.80 4.62 15.23
N ALA A 39 9.06 3.79 14.50
CA ALA A 39 9.49 2.41 14.24
C ALA A 39 9.07 1.94 12.87
N TRP A 40 9.65 0.83 12.50
CA TRP A 40 9.71 0.29 11.17
C TRP A 40 9.46 -1.20 11.21
N ILE A 41 8.95 -1.72 10.11
CA ILE A 41 8.73 -3.14 9.89
C ILE A 41 9.15 -3.47 8.47
N THR A 42 9.62 -4.69 8.22
CA THR A 42 9.88 -5.15 6.84
C THR A 42 8.61 -5.74 6.22
N PRO A 43 8.53 -5.83 4.88
CA PRO A 43 7.43 -6.53 4.22
C PRO A 43 7.29 -7.99 4.67
N GLU A 44 8.41 -8.67 4.92
CA GLU A 44 8.45 -10.06 5.39
C GLU A 44 7.86 -10.19 6.79
N GLU A 45 8.30 -9.35 7.74
CA GLU A 45 7.77 -9.31 9.11
C GLU A 45 6.27 -8.99 9.12
N LEU A 46 5.82 -8.08 8.24
CA LEU A 46 4.39 -7.78 8.09
C LEU A 46 3.60 -9.02 7.66
N ALA A 47 4.12 -9.77 6.70
CA ALA A 47 3.48 -10.97 6.14
C ALA A 47 3.41 -12.15 7.11
N GLU A 48 4.24 -12.19 8.16
CA GLU A 48 4.18 -13.25 9.18
C GLU A 48 2.87 -13.22 10.00
N GLY A 49 2.31 -12.03 10.21
CA GLY A 49 1.14 -11.82 11.06
C GLY A 49 -0.09 -11.25 10.37
N HIS A 50 0.05 -10.83 9.10
CA HIS A 50 -0.99 -10.11 8.37
C HIS A 50 -1.20 -10.71 6.99
N ARG A 51 -2.40 -10.50 6.47
CA ARG A 51 -2.79 -10.89 5.11
C ARG A 51 -3.55 -9.76 4.45
N LEU A 52 -3.41 -9.67 3.13
CA LEU A 52 -4.26 -8.82 2.33
C LEU A 52 -5.65 -9.46 2.22
N VAL A 53 -6.68 -8.66 2.45
CA VAL A 53 -8.08 -9.09 2.32
C VAL A 53 -8.79 -8.28 1.25
N MET A 54 -9.69 -8.95 0.55
CA MET A 54 -10.55 -8.37 -0.48
C MET A 54 -12.00 -8.41 -0.01
N LYS A 55 -12.72 -7.31 -0.18
CA LYS A 55 -14.15 -7.23 0.16
C LYS A 55 -14.91 -6.36 -0.82
N ASP A 56 -16.21 -6.61 -0.94
CA ASP A 56 -17.11 -5.65 -1.57
C ASP A 56 -17.30 -4.43 -0.65
N ASP A 57 -17.21 -3.24 -1.23
CA ASP A 57 -17.43 -1.97 -0.57
C ASP A 57 -18.35 -1.12 -1.45
N ALA A 58 -19.66 -1.27 -1.22
CA ALA A 58 -20.71 -0.63 -2.01
C ALA A 58 -20.61 -0.92 -3.51
N GLY A 59 -20.32 -2.17 -3.88
CA GLY A 59 -20.18 -2.60 -5.28
C GLY A 59 -18.79 -2.35 -5.89
N VAL A 60 -17.84 -1.84 -5.11
CA VAL A 60 -16.43 -1.66 -5.51
C VAL A 60 -15.57 -2.68 -4.78
N LEU A 61 -14.66 -3.34 -5.50
CA LEU A 61 -13.71 -4.24 -4.87
C LEU A 61 -12.68 -3.42 -4.08
N ALA A 62 -12.63 -3.64 -2.77
CA ALA A 62 -11.71 -2.99 -1.85
C ALA A 62 -10.66 -3.97 -1.36
N PHE A 63 -9.45 -3.44 -1.13
CA PHE A 63 -8.32 -4.15 -0.55
C PHE A 63 -7.96 -3.53 0.79
N GLY A 64 -7.69 -4.38 1.78
CA GLY A 64 -7.23 -3.99 3.11
C GLY A 64 -6.23 -5.00 3.65
N ILE A 65 -5.75 -4.78 4.88
CA ILE A 65 -4.86 -5.70 5.58
C ILE A 65 -5.54 -6.13 6.88
N GLU A 66 -5.51 -7.44 7.17
CA GLU A 66 -5.99 -8.03 8.42
C GLU A 66 -4.88 -8.84 9.11
N PRO A 67 -4.64 -8.66 10.42
CA PRO A 67 -5.23 -7.65 11.32
C PRO A 67 -5.00 -6.20 10.85
N ARG A 68 -5.69 -5.22 11.43
CA ARG A 68 -5.56 -3.81 11.00
C ARG A 68 -4.09 -3.37 11.15
N PHE A 69 -3.48 -2.99 10.03
CA PHE A 69 -2.12 -2.45 10.00
C PHE A 69 -2.10 -0.93 9.80
N ALA A 70 -1.13 -0.26 10.41
CA ALA A 70 -0.91 1.19 10.31
C ALA A 70 -2.21 1.98 10.53
N ILE A 71 -2.47 2.99 9.70
CA ILE A 71 -3.69 3.81 9.76
C ILE A 71 -4.96 3.07 9.31
N GLY A 72 -4.89 1.79 8.93
CA GLY A 72 -6.01 1.05 8.35
C GLY A 72 -6.31 1.50 6.93
N GLN A 73 -5.26 1.57 6.09
CA GLN A 73 -5.37 1.95 4.68
C GLN A 73 -6.34 1.02 3.94
N ARG A 74 -7.03 1.58 2.95
CA ARG A 74 -7.90 0.87 2.02
C ARG A 74 -7.62 1.32 0.59
N ALA A 75 -7.41 0.38 -0.32
CA ALA A 75 -7.33 0.65 -1.76
C ALA A 75 -8.62 0.17 -2.45
N LEU A 76 -8.98 0.77 -3.59
CA LEU A 76 -10.21 0.46 -4.32
C LEU A 76 -9.91 0.20 -5.80
N LEU A 77 -10.52 -0.84 -6.40
CA LEU A 77 -10.42 -1.10 -7.83
C LEU A 77 -11.53 -0.36 -8.60
N ALA A 78 -11.19 0.75 -9.25
CA ALA A 78 -12.08 1.43 -10.17
C ALA A 78 -12.07 0.71 -11.54
N GLN A 79 -13.12 -0.05 -11.84
CA GLN A 79 -13.24 -0.77 -13.11
C GLN A 79 -13.90 0.11 -14.18
N THR A 80 -13.28 0.24 -15.35
CA THR A 80 -13.81 1.03 -16.47
C THR A 80 -13.66 0.30 -17.79
N PRO A 81 -14.47 0.62 -18.82
CA PRO A 81 -14.28 0.08 -20.17
C PRO A 81 -12.93 0.43 -20.83
N HIS A 82 -12.19 1.39 -20.28
CA HIS A 82 -10.91 1.87 -20.82
C HIS A 82 -9.69 1.37 -20.03
N GLY A 83 -9.90 0.48 -19.06
CA GLY A 83 -8.88 -0.05 -18.16
C GLY A 83 -9.18 0.26 -16.70
N ASN A 84 -8.69 -0.59 -15.80
CA ASN A 84 -8.93 -0.42 -14.38
C ASN A 84 -7.85 0.49 -13.75
N VAL A 85 -8.25 1.26 -12.75
CA VAL A 85 -7.34 2.07 -11.94
C VAL A 85 -7.41 1.58 -10.50
N LEU A 86 -6.25 1.36 -9.89
CA LEU A 86 -6.18 1.17 -8.44
C LEU A 86 -6.13 2.55 -7.79
N TRP A 87 -7.19 2.90 -7.06
CA TRP A 87 -7.27 4.11 -6.27
C TRP A 87 -6.65 3.85 -4.90
N ASP A 88 -5.58 4.58 -4.60
CA ASP A 88 -4.71 4.41 -3.44
C ASP A 88 -4.03 3.02 -3.36
N CYS A 89 -3.17 2.79 -2.36
CA CYS A 89 -2.51 1.49 -2.14
C CYS A 89 -2.55 1.09 -0.66
N VAL A 90 -2.39 -0.21 -0.39
CA VAL A 90 -2.15 -0.77 0.95
C VAL A 90 -0.73 -1.30 1.04
N SER A 91 -0.17 -1.43 2.24
CA SER A 91 1.23 -1.85 2.51
C SER A 91 1.59 -3.31 2.18
N MET A 92 0.77 -4.00 1.38
CA MET A 92 0.99 -5.40 1.01
C MET A 92 0.52 -5.63 -0.42
N VAL A 93 1.24 -6.48 -1.15
CA VAL A 93 0.80 -7.08 -2.42
C VAL A 93 0.73 -8.59 -2.19
N SER A 94 -0.31 -9.24 -2.72
CA SER A 94 -0.48 -10.70 -2.63
C SER A 94 -0.80 -11.27 -4.00
N ASP A 95 -0.37 -12.51 -4.24
CA ASP A 95 -0.63 -13.21 -5.49
C ASP A 95 -2.13 -13.35 -5.74
N GLU A 96 -2.93 -13.56 -4.69
CA GLU A 96 -4.38 -13.65 -4.76
C GLU A 96 -5.02 -12.33 -5.24
N ALA A 97 -4.55 -11.19 -4.72
CA ALA A 97 -5.04 -9.88 -5.15
C ALA A 97 -4.66 -9.57 -6.60
N VAL A 98 -3.41 -9.89 -6.98
CA VAL A 98 -2.93 -9.71 -8.35
C VAL A 98 -3.72 -10.58 -9.32
N ALA A 99 -3.95 -11.85 -8.98
CA ALA A 99 -4.77 -12.76 -9.77
C ALA A 99 -6.21 -12.26 -9.93
N GLU A 100 -6.82 -11.75 -8.86
CA GLU A 100 -8.20 -11.24 -8.91
C GLU A 100 -8.32 -9.97 -9.78
N ILE A 101 -7.34 -9.07 -9.71
CA ILE A 101 -7.31 -7.87 -10.57
C ILE A 101 -7.06 -8.27 -12.03
N ASN A 102 -6.15 -9.21 -12.30
CA ASN A 102 -5.90 -9.72 -13.65
C ASN A 102 -7.14 -10.39 -14.25
N ARG A 103 -7.89 -11.17 -13.45
CA ARG A 103 -9.18 -11.75 -13.85
C ARG A 103 -10.20 -10.69 -14.26
N ARG A 104 -10.07 -9.46 -13.75
CA ARG A 104 -10.92 -8.30 -14.04
C ARG A 104 -10.35 -7.39 -15.13
N GLY A 105 -9.27 -7.78 -15.80
CA GLY A 105 -8.68 -7.01 -16.90
C GLY A 105 -7.38 -6.26 -16.56
N GLY A 106 -6.76 -6.55 -15.41
CA GLY A 106 -5.47 -5.96 -15.01
C GLY A 106 -5.61 -4.51 -14.53
N LEU A 107 -4.48 -3.79 -14.46
CA LEU A 107 -4.43 -2.35 -14.18
C LEU A 107 -3.89 -1.58 -15.38
N ALA A 108 -4.47 -0.41 -15.63
CA ALA A 108 -3.92 0.58 -16.54
C ALA A 108 -3.08 1.64 -15.79
N ALA A 109 -3.40 1.90 -14.53
CA ALA A 109 -2.74 2.90 -13.70
C ALA A 109 -3.01 2.71 -12.20
N ILE A 110 -2.22 3.39 -11.39
CA ILE A 110 -2.47 3.63 -9.97
C ILE A 110 -2.64 5.15 -9.79
N ALA A 111 -3.65 5.56 -9.04
CA ALA A 111 -3.85 6.96 -8.66
C ALA A 111 -3.79 7.08 -7.14
N ILE A 112 -2.94 7.94 -6.61
CA ILE A 112 -2.79 8.13 -5.16
C ILE A 112 -3.41 9.47 -4.76
N SER A 113 -4.25 9.45 -3.74
CA SER A 113 -4.94 10.63 -3.23
C SER A 113 -4.04 11.54 -2.40
N HIS A 114 -3.13 10.98 -1.61
CA HIS A 114 -2.17 11.71 -0.77
C HIS A 114 -1.07 10.79 -0.20
N CYS A 115 -0.04 11.39 0.40
CA CYS A 115 1.22 10.72 0.76
C CYS A 115 1.08 9.53 1.73
N HIS A 116 0.06 9.49 2.59
CA HIS A 116 -0.16 8.33 3.45
C HIS A 116 -0.54 7.06 2.69
N TYR A 117 -1.02 7.19 1.44
CA TYR A 117 -1.38 6.07 0.58
C TYR A 117 -0.30 5.69 -0.43
N TYR A 118 0.89 6.31 -0.35
CA TYR A 118 2.05 5.83 -1.11
C TYR A 118 2.36 4.36 -0.76
N SER A 119 2.14 3.94 0.48
CA SER A 119 2.13 2.52 0.89
C SER A 119 3.29 1.72 0.25
N VAL A 120 3.00 0.63 -0.47
CA VAL A 120 3.95 -0.06 -1.36
C VAL A 120 3.59 0.17 -2.84
N MET A 121 3.28 1.41 -3.23
CA MET A 121 2.83 1.76 -4.60
C MET A 121 3.82 1.31 -5.68
N ALA A 122 5.13 1.30 -5.38
CA ALA A 122 6.15 0.79 -6.28
C ALA A 122 5.97 -0.72 -6.51
N SER A 123 5.82 -1.51 -5.44
CA SER A 123 5.56 -2.95 -5.54
C SER A 123 4.22 -3.26 -6.22
N TRP A 124 3.18 -2.45 -5.99
CA TRP A 124 1.92 -2.55 -6.73
C TRP A 124 2.13 -2.28 -8.22
N SER A 125 2.84 -1.21 -8.59
CA SER A 125 3.14 -0.90 -9.99
C SER A 125 3.92 -2.03 -10.67
N GLU A 126 4.98 -2.52 -10.01
CA GLU A 126 5.81 -3.62 -10.48
C GLU A 126 5.02 -4.91 -10.69
N ALA A 127 4.09 -5.26 -9.78
CA ALA A 127 3.24 -6.43 -9.90
C ALA A 127 2.33 -6.44 -11.15
N PHE A 128 2.09 -5.26 -11.75
CA PHE A 128 1.33 -5.11 -12.99
C PHE A 128 2.21 -4.65 -14.18
N GLY A 129 3.52 -4.88 -14.12
CA GLY A 129 4.43 -4.58 -15.23
C GLY A 129 4.87 -3.12 -15.33
N GLY A 130 4.87 -2.40 -14.20
CA GLY A 130 5.32 -1.01 -14.13
C GLY A 130 4.27 -0.01 -14.61
N VAL A 131 2.99 -0.25 -14.31
CA VAL A 131 1.91 0.69 -14.65
C VAL A 131 2.17 2.08 -14.05
N PRO A 132 1.79 3.17 -14.73
CA PRO A 132 2.03 4.51 -14.24
C PRO A 132 1.33 4.78 -12.91
N ILE A 133 2.01 5.52 -12.04
CA ILE A 133 1.48 6.04 -10.78
C ILE A 133 1.25 7.54 -10.94
N TYR A 134 0.03 8.00 -10.67
CA TYR A 134 -0.36 9.41 -10.69
C TYR A 134 -0.53 9.92 -9.26
N LEU A 135 0.06 11.09 -8.98
CA LEU A 135 0.07 11.77 -7.68
C LEU A 135 -0.63 13.13 -7.79
#